data_AF-A0A1Y3EHX3-F1
#
_entry.id   AF-A0A1Y3EHX3-F1
#
_cell.length_a   1.000
_cell.length_b   1.000
_cell.length_c   1.000
_cell.angle_alpha   90.00
_cell.angle_beta   90.00
_cell.angle_gamma   90.00
#
_symmetry.space_group_name_H-M   'P 1'
#
loop_
_entity.id
_entity.type
_entity.pdbx_description
1 polymer ?
#
loop_
_entity_poly.entity_id
_entity_poly.type
_entity_poly.pdbx_seq_one_letter_code
_entity_poly.pdbx_strand_id
1 'polypeptide(L)'
;MVICRLKAVAISVYISSFTDFEYRLLNTGLVIQMLDVLKLPDLPELMAVRAEVFRTLGTFFSHVRTGIWTEVVDPLGLTFFHGFLPTLTRSCVNELLEPSSNSPVKYPHYFSTALFSFLYYLAKYDRNGAQALTTSGTVEVLLKVVSSSAARGEGLTFVTRAVRIIEMTLTPTDSMTFQNLNGIQTFIHRLSDEIDHCRRVLGQPLSSSDDSSIHAPGTSSSNVLQQSNDALKGKPLPFAISSIV
;
A
#
# COMPACT_ATOMS: atom_id res chain seq x y z
N MET A 1 -12.52 -8.50 23.46
CA MET A 1 -13.14 -9.79 23.07
C MET A 1 -13.44 -9.87 21.57
N VAL A 2 -14.12 -8.89 20.94
CA VAL A 2 -14.49 -8.92 19.51
C VAL A 2 -13.29 -9.01 18.57
N ILE A 3 -12.25 -8.18 18.77
CA ILE A 3 -11.03 -8.20 17.95
C ILE A 3 -10.35 -9.58 17.96
N CYS A 4 -10.26 -10.23 19.12
CA CYS A 4 -9.67 -11.57 19.24
C CYS A 4 -10.47 -12.61 18.44
N ARG A 5 -11.80 -12.49 18.41
CA ARG A 5 -12.68 -13.38 17.63
C ARG A 5 -12.52 -13.13 16.13
N LEU A 6 -12.46 -11.87 15.69
CA LEU A 6 -12.19 -11.52 14.30
C LEU A 6 -10.84 -12.08 13.84
N LYS A 7 -9.79 -11.89 14.64
CA LYS A 7 -8.45 -12.45 14.40
C LYS A 7 -8.46 -13.97 14.32
N ALA A 8 -9.12 -14.64 15.26
CA ALA A 8 -9.23 -16.10 15.24
C ALA A 8 -9.90 -16.60 13.95
N VAL A 9 -10.98 -15.96 13.53
CA VAL A 9 -11.64 -16.27 12.25
C VAL A 9 -10.70 -16.03 11.06
N ALA A 10 -10.04 -14.87 11.01
CA ALA A 10 -9.09 -14.57 9.93
C ALA A 10 -7.95 -15.59 9.84
N ILE A 11 -7.41 -16.02 10.98
CA ILE A 11 -6.36 -17.05 11.07
C ILE A 11 -6.89 -18.41 10.59
N SER A 12 -8.09 -18.82 11.01
CA SER A 12 -8.73 -20.05 10.51
C SER A 12 -8.89 -20.03 8.98
N VAL A 13 -9.31 -18.88 8.43
CA VAL A 13 -9.44 -18.71 6.98
C VAL A 13 -8.08 -18.80 6.27
N TYR A 14 -7.05 -18.19 6.84
CA TYR A 14 -5.71 -18.17 6.26
C TYR A 14 -5.08 -19.58 6.19
N ILE A 15 -5.18 -20.37 7.26
CA ILE A 15 -4.51 -21.68 7.39
C ILE A 15 -5.14 -22.76 6.49
N SER A 16 -6.32 -22.53 5.92
CA SER A 16 -6.90 -23.32 4.82
C SER A 16 -6.95 -24.84 5.06
N SER A 17 -7.73 -25.26 6.05
CA SER A 17 -8.38 -26.58 6.07
C SER A 17 -9.90 -26.39 6.14
N PHE A 18 -10.45 -25.63 5.19
CA PHE A 18 -11.87 -25.29 5.19
C PHE A 18 -12.72 -26.56 5.11
N THR A 19 -13.43 -26.84 6.19
CA THR A 19 -14.51 -27.83 6.21
C THR A 19 -15.82 -27.17 5.79
N ASP A 20 -16.83 -27.97 5.41
CA ASP A 20 -18.17 -27.47 5.07
C ASP A 20 -18.80 -26.58 6.17
N PHE A 21 -18.40 -26.77 7.43
CA PHE A 21 -18.87 -25.98 8.57
C PHE A 21 -18.41 -24.52 8.51
N GLU A 22 -17.18 -24.27 8.05
CA GLU A 22 -16.59 -22.93 8.00
C GLU A 22 -17.13 -22.12 6.81
N TYR A 23 -17.47 -22.79 5.71
CA TYR A 23 -18.27 -22.19 4.64
C TYR A 23 -19.67 -21.78 5.12
N ARG A 24 -20.31 -22.57 6.00
CA ARG A 24 -21.60 -22.17 6.62
C ARG A 24 -21.44 -20.98 7.57
N LEU A 25 -20.29 -20.85 8.26
CA LEU A 25 -20.00 -19.70 9.10
C LEU A 25 -19.86 -18.40 8.29
N LEU A 26 -19.27 -18.48 7.10
CA LEU A 26 -19.23 -17.37 6.14
C LEU A 26 -20.64 -17.02 5.62
N ASN A 27 -21.48 -18.05 5.38
CA ASN A 27 -22.86 -17.91 4.91
C ASN A 27 -23.89 -17.52 6.00
N THR A 28 -23.52 -17.45 7.29
CA THR A 28 -24.46 -17.17 8.41
C THR A 28 -24.61 -15.68 8.73
N GLY A 29 -24.40 -14.81 7.75
CA GLY A 29 -24.54 -13.36 7.93
C GLY A 29 -23.39 -12.72 8.71
N LEU A 30 -22.29 -13.44 8.93
CA LEU A 30 -21.08 -12.89 9.57
C LEU A 30 -20.50 -11.74 8.75
N VAL A 31 -20.45 -11.88 7.42
CA VAL A 31 -20.00 -10.82 6.51
C VAL A 31 -20.89 -9.58 6.69
N ILE A 32 -22.21 -9.74 6.73
CA ILE A 32 -23.15 -8.63 6.93
C ILE A 32 -22.91 -7.93 8.28
N GLN A 33 -22.77 -8.68 9.37
CA GLN A 33 -22.47 -8.11 10.68
C GLN A 33 -21.14 -7.32 10.69
N MET A 34 -20.12 -7.83 10.00
CA MET A 34 -18.85 -7.11 9.82
C MET A 34 -19.09 -5.79 9.07
N LEU A 35 -19.88 -5.80 8.00
CA LEU A 35 -20.21 -4.61 7.22
C LEU A 35 -21.02 -3.59 8.05
N ASP A 36 -21.93 -4.05 8.91
CA ASP A 36 -22.67 -3.17 9.83
C ASP A 36 -21.74 -2.49 10.84
N VAL A 37 -20.76 -3.21 11.37
CA VAL A 37 -19.72 -2.64 12.24
C VAL A 37 -18.91 -1.55 11.52
N LEU A 38 -18.62 -1.71 10.23
CA LEU A 38 -17.93 -0.67 9.46
C LEU A 38 -18.76 0.61 9.34
N LYS A 39 -20.10 0.51 9.29
CA LYS A 39 -21.02 1.63 9.14
C LYS A 39 -21.36 2.37 10.44
N LEU A 40 -20.88 1.87 11.58
CA LEU A 40 -21.02 2.58 12.85
C LEU A 40 -20.32 3.96 12.79
N PRO A 41 -20.76 4.92 13.63
CA PRO A 41 -20.17 6.26 13.65
C PRO A 41 -18.66 6.24 13.86
N ASP A 42 -17.99 7.29 13.37
CA ASP A 42 -16.53 7.46 13.47
C ASP A 42 -16.09 7.80 14.91
N LEU A 43 -16.24 6.84 15.83
CA LEU A 43 -15.84 6.94 17.23
C LEU A 43 -14.43 6.35 17.45
N PRO A 44 -13.54 7.03 18.20
CA PRO A 44 -12.17 6.56 18.43
C PRO A 44 -12.07 5.13 18.96
N GLU A 45 -12.96 4.74 19.88
CA GLU A 45 -13.02 3.41 20.48
C GLU A 45 -13.41 2.30 19.49
N LEU A 46 -14.05 2.65 18.37
CA LEU A 46 -14.45 1.70 17.33
C LEU A 46 -13.39 1.50 16.24
N MET A 47 -12.39 2.39 16.13
CA MET A 47 -11.41 2.35 15.05
C MET A 47 -10.60 1.05 15.03
N ALA A 48 -10.23 0.54 16.20
CA ALA A 48 -9.51 -0.73 16.30
C ALA A 48 -10.35 -1.92 15.78
N VAL A 49 -11.64 -1.94 16.07
CA VAL A 49 -12.56 -2.98 15.62
C VAL A 49 -12.80 -2.87 14.12
N ARG A 50 -13.08 -1.66 13.61
CA ARG A 50 -13.31 -1.43 12.16
C ARG A 50 -12.07 -1.75 11.33
N ALA A 51 -10.87 -1.41 11.83
CA ALA A 51 -9.62 -1.82 11.21
C ALA A 51 -9.48 -3.35 11.14
N GLU A 52 -9.86 -4.06 12.21
CA GLU A 52 -9.82 -5.53 12.22
C GLU A 52 -10.84 -6.16 11.28
N VAL A 53 -12.01 -5.54 11.13
CA VAL A 53 -12.99 -5.94 10.12
C VAL A 53 -12.41 -5.80 8.71
N PHE A 54 -11.78 -4.67 8.36
CA PHE A 54 -11.14 -4.51 7.06
C PHE A 54 -10.07 -5.58 6.79
N ARG A 55 -9.24 -5.91 7.79
CA ARG A 55 -8.24 -6.99 7.65
C ARG A 55 -8.89 -8.33 7.42
N THR A 56 -9.93 -8.65 8.19
CA THR A 56 -10.65 -9.93 8.09
C THR A 56 -11.32 -10.08 6.72
N LEU A 57 -12.00 -9.03 6.25
CA LEU A 57 -12.59 -9.01 4.90
C LEU A 57 -11.51 -9.15 3.81
N GLY A 58 -10.36 -8.50 3.96
CA GLY A 58 -9.21 -8.68 3.05
C GLY A 58 -8.69 -10.11 3.01
N THR A 59 -8.62 -10.80 4.15
CA THR A 59 -8.30 -12.23 4.22
C THR A 59 -9.35 -13.06 3.48
N PHE A 60 -10.63 -12.72 3.60
CA PHE A 60 -11.70 -13.42 2.89
C PHE A 60 -11.54 -13.24 1.37
N PHE A 61 -11.34 -12.02 0.87
CA PHE A 61 -11.10 -11.78 -0.56
C PHE A 61 -9.88 -12.53 -1.11
N SER A 62 -8.82 -12.69 -0.32
CA SER A 62 -7.60 -13.38 -0.78
C SER A 62 -7.69 -14.90 -0.78
N HIS A 63 -8.51 -15.51 0.10
CA HIS A 63 -8.52 -16.96 0.31
C HIS A 63 -9.86 -17.63 -0.03
N VAL A 64 -10.98 -16.92 0.09
CA VAL A 64 -12.32 -17.39 -0.27
C VAL A 64 -12.57 -17.04 -1.75
N ARG A 65 -12.02 -17.88 -2.64
CA ARG A 65 -11.94 -17.65 -4.10
C ARG A 65 -13.28 -17.43 -4.82
N THR A 66 -14.41 -17.68 -4.16
CA THR A 66 -15.76 -17.41 -4.67
C THR A 66 -16.70 -17.07 -3.51
N GLY A 67 -17.34 -15.89 -3.53
CA GLY A 67 -18.67 -15.75 -2.90
C GLY A 67 -18.84 -14.78 -1.73
N ILE A 68 -18.06 -13.69 -1.63
CA ILE A 68 -18.48 -12.57 -0.77
C ILE A 68 -18.68 -11.24 -1.52
N TRP A 69 -18.39 -11.18 -2.83
CA TRP A 69 -18.55 -9.95 -3.61
C TRP A 69 -19.98 -9.44 -3.58
N THR A 70 -20.94 -10.34 -3.85
CA THR A 70 -22.38 -10.06 -3.86
C THR A 70 -22.89 -9.51 -2.53
N GLU A 71 -22.28 -9.96 -1.43
CA GLU A 71 -22.60 -9.58 -0.06
C GLU A 71 -21.95 -8.25 0.33
N VAL A 72 -20.87 -7.85 -0.34
CA VAL A 72 -20.04 -6.69 0.03
C VAL A 72 -20.29 -5.47 -0.87
N VAL A 73 -20.57 -5.70 -2.16
CA VAL A 73 -20.65 -4.64 -3.19
C VAL A 73 -21.69 -3.57 -2.85
N ASP A 74 -22.93 -3.99 -2.57
CA ASP A 74 -24.03 -3.07 -2.29
C ASP A 74 -23.90 -2.44 -0.91
N PRO A 75 -23.63 -3.18 0.19
CA PRO A 75 -23.53 -2.55 1.50
C PRO A 75 -22.37 -1.56 1.62
N LEU A 76 -21.24 -1.80 0.94
CA LEU A 76 -20.14 -0.83 0.91
C LEU A 76 -20.33 0.27 -0.14
N GLY A 77 -21.31 0.12 -1.05
CA GLY A 77 -21.54 1.04 -2.16
C GLY A 77 -20.32 1.15 -3.07
N LEU A 78 -19.64 0.04 -3.36
CA LEU A 78 -18.33 0.03 -4.02
C LEU A 78 -18.33 0.69 -5.41
N THR A 79 -19.46 0.68 -6.10
CA THR A 79 -19.61 1.19 -7.48
C THR A 79 -20.15 2.61 -7.54
N PHE A 80 -20.48 3.23 -6.39
CA PHE A 80 -21.10 4.54 -6.33
C PHE A 80 -20.12 5.57 -5.79
N PHE A 81 -20.01 6.73 -6.44
CA PHE A 81 -19.18 7.82 -5.95
C PHE A 81 -19.55 8.20 -4.51
N HIS A 82 -20.84 8.27 -4.16
CA HIS A 82 -21.33 8.55 -2.81
C HIS A 82 -21.51 7.30 -1.93
N GLY A 83 -21.00 6.15 -2.38
CA GLY A 83 -21.00 4.93 -1.59
C GLY A 83 -20.23 5.09 -0.29
N PHE A 84 -20.50 4.18 0.65
CA PHE A 84 -19.87 4.20 1.97
C PHE A 84 -18.33 4.12 1.87
N LEU A 85 -17.78 3.11 1.19
CA LEU A 85 -16.33 2.90 1.12
C LEU A 85 -15.59 4.03 0.38
N PRO A 86 -16.06 4.51 -0.79
CA PRO A 86 -15.43 5.65 -1.45
C PRO A 86 -15.46 6.93 -0.61
N THR A 87 -16.56 7.19 0.10
CA THR A 87 -16.70 8.35 0.99
C THR A 87 -15.78 8.25 2.21
N LEU A 88 -15.68 7.06 2.81
CA LEU A 88 -14.73 6.79 3.89
C LEU A 88 -13.28 6.96 3.42
N THR A 89 -12.96 6.45 2.23
CA THR A 89 -11.61 6.57 1.65
C THR A 89 -11.23 8.02 1.42
N ARG A 90 -12.14 8.84 0.86
CA ARG A 90 -11.93 10.29 0.73
C ARG A 90 -11.69 10.97 2.07
N SER A 91 -12.52 10.66 3.07
CA SER A 91 -12.39 11.25 4.41
C SER A 91 -11.05 10.89 5.04
N CYS A 92 -10.65 9.62 4.93
CA CYS A 92 -9.38 9.10 5.42
C CYS A 92 -8.17 9.74 4.71
N VAL A 93 -8.23 9.90 3.39
CA VAL A 93 -7.16 10.52 2.62
C VAL A 93 -7.07 12.02 2.89
N ASN A 94 -8.19 12.73 2.96
CA ASN A 94 -8.18 14.16 3.27
C ASN A 94 -7.53 14.43 4.64
N GLU A 95 -7.89 13.65 5.66
CA GLU A 95 -7.26 13.77 6.98
C GLU A 95 -5.78 13.38 6.99
N LEU A 96 -5.40 12.38 6.19
CA LEU A 96 -3.99 11.97 6.04
C LEU A 96 -3.15 13.09 5.39
N LEU A 97 -3.71 13.81 4.42
CA LEU A 97 -3.02 14.87 3.67
C LEU A 97 -3.06 16.22 4.39
N GLU A 98 -4.15 16.51 5.08
CA GLU A 98 -4.42 17.77 5.78
C GLU A 98 -4.82 17.49 7.24
N PRO A 99 -3.89 17.00 8.08
CA PRO A 99 -4.19 16.72 9.47
C PRO A 99 -4.57 18.01 10.21
N SER A 100 -5.73 18.00 10.86
CA SER A 100 -6.19 19.14 11.64
C SER A 100 -5.31 19.35 12.88
N SER A 101 -4.71 20.54 13.03
CA SER A 101 -3.90 20.87 14.22
C SER A 101 -4.72 20.99 15.52
N ASN A 102 -6.02 21.26 15.41
CA ASN A 102 -6.89 21.62 16.53
C ASN A 102 -7.93 20.54 16.90
N SER A 103 -7.92 19.38 16.24
CA SER A 103 -8.85 18.28 16.51
C SER A 103 -8.07 16.98 16.70
N PRO A 104 -8.55 16.05 17.55
CA PRO A 104 -7.98 14.72 17.63
C PRO A 104 -8.00 14.05 16.24
N VAL A 105 -6.96 13.24 15.99
CA VAL A 105 -6.88 12.38 14.81
C VAL A 105 -8.09 11.45 14.81
N LYS A 106 -8.95 11.62 13.82
CA LYS A 106 -10.17 10.86 13.62
C LYS A 106 -9.89 9.50 12.98
N TYR A 107 -8.91 9.38 12.08
CA TYR A 107 -8.48 8.10 11.51
C TYR A 107 -7.03 7.75 11.87
N PRO A 108 -6.82 6.91 12.90
CA PRO A 108 -5.48 6.46 13.28
C PRO A 108 -4.75 5.71 12.16
N HIS A 109 -3.42 5.78 12.14
CA HIS A 109 -2.58 5.16 11.09
C HIS A 109 -2.89 3.67 10.86
N TYR A 110 -3.14 2.89 11.92
CA TYR A 110 -3.46 1.47 11.81
C TYR A 110 -4.79 1.20 11.08
N PHE A 111 -5.74 2.12 11.16
CA PHE A 111 -7.04 2.06 10.50
C PHE A 111 -6.87 2.38 9.01
N SER A 112 -6.18 3.48 8.69
CA SER A 112 -5.86 3.87 7.32
C SER A 112 -5.07 2.77 6.61
N THR A 113 -4.13 2.13 7.30
CA THR A 113 -3.37 1.00 6.76
C THR A 113 -4.27 -0.20 6.45
N ALA A 114 -5.22 -0.53 7.34
CA ALA A 114 -6.16 -1.62 7.12
C ALA A 114 -7.10 -1.33 5.94
N LEU A 115 -7.60 -0.09 5.83
CA LEU A 115 -8.42 0.37 4.72
C LEU A 115 -7.67 0.26 3.39
N PHE A 116 -6.46 0.81 3.28
CA PHE A 116 -5.65 0.72 2.05
C PHE A 116 -5.33 -0.74 1.69
N SER A 117 -5.04 -1.58 2.69
CA SER A 117 -4.82 -3.01 2.45
C SER A 117 -6.08 -3.68 1.91
N PHE A 118 -7.26 -3.34 2.45
CA PHE A 118 -8.54 -3.84 1.95
C PHE A 118 -8.82 -3.40 0.50
N LEU A 119 -8.55 -2.13 0.15
CA LEU A 119 -8.64 -1.65 -1.24
C LEU A 119 -7.72 -2.44 -2.18
N TYR A 120 -6.50 -2.77 -1.73
CA TYR A 120 -5.59 -3.63 -2.49
C TYR A 120 -6.15 -5.04 -2.70
N TYR A 121 -6.71 -5.65 -1.65
CA TYR A 121 -7.34 -6.97 -1.76
C TYR A 121 -8.52 -6.98 -2.72
N LEU A 122 -9.37 -5.95 -2.68
CA LEU A 122 -10.47 -5.76 -3.64
C LEU A 122 -9.94 -5.70 -5.07
N ALA A 123 -8.97 -4.83 -5.34
CA ALA A 123 -8.42 -4.64 -6.68
C ALA A 123 -7.72 -5.89 -7.23
N LYS A 124 -7.04 -6.65 -6.36
CA LYS A 124 -6.21 -7.79 -6.78
C LYS A 124 -6.98 -9.09 -6.96
N TYR A 125 -7.91 -9.40 -6.06
CA TYR A 125 -8.49 -10.74 -5.96
C TYR A 125 -9.93 -10.83 -6.48
N ASP A 126 -10.63 -9.69 -6.64
CA ASP A 126 -11.95 -9.68 -7.24
C ASP A 126 -11.91 -9.17 -8.68
N ARG A 127 -12.57 -9.89 -9.60
CA ARG A 127 -12.64 -9.53 -11.02
C ARG A 127 -13.29 -8.16 -11.25
N ASN A 128 -14.26 -7.78 -10.41
CA ASN A 128 -15.00 -6.53 -10.50
C ASN A 128 -14.43 -5.44 -9.57
N GLY A 129 -13.56 -5.81 -8.64
CA GLY A 129 -13.02 -4.89 -7.63
C GLY A 129 -12.25 -3.73 -8.26
N ALA A 130 -11.36 -4.01 -9.22
CA ALA A 130 -10.62 -2.98 -9.95
C ALA A 130 -11.54 -1.95 -10.61
N GLN A 131 -12.53 -2.42 -11.37
CA GLN A 131 -13.50 -1.56 -12.05
C GLN A 131 -14.31 -0.73 -11.06
N ALA A 132 -14.76 -1.33 -9.95
CA ALA A 132 -15.54 -0.61 -8.93
C ALA A 132 -14.74 0.53 -8.27
N LEU A 133 -13.45 0.33 -8.01
CA LEU A 133 -12.59 1.39 -7.48
C LEU A 133 -12.38 2.54 -8.48
N THR A 134 -12.29 2.22 -9.77
CA THR A 134 -12.21 3.23 -10.83
C THR A 134 -13.51 4.02 -10.95
N THR A 135 -14.66 3.35 -11.05
CA THR A 135 -15.98 4.00 -11.27
C THR A 135 -16.46 4.80 -10.06
N SER A 136 -16.08 4.41 -8.84
CA SER A 136 -16.41 5.16 -7.63
C SER A 136 -15.55 6.39 -7.39
N GLY A 137 -14.56 6.65 -8.24
CA GLY A 137 -13.59 7.74 -8.06
C GLY A 137 -12.54 7.45 -6.99
N THR A 138 -12.43 6.21 -6.51
CA THR A 138 -11.41 5.86 -5.49
C THR A 138 -9.99 6.03 -6.05
N VAL A 139 -9.76 5.72 -7.33
CA VAL A 139 -8.47 5.93 -8.01
C VAL A 139 -8.05 7.40 -8.02
N GLU A 140 -8.98 8.33 -8.25
CA GLU A 140 -8.72 9.77 -8.21
C GLU A 140 -8.23 10.20 -6.81
N VAL A 141 -8.83 9.64 -5.77
CA VAL A 141 -8.48 9.94 -4.38
C VAL A 141 -7.09 9.40 -4.04
N LEU A 142 -6.75 8.21 -4.53
CA LEU A 142 -5.41 7.63 -4.36
C LEU A 142 -4.34 8.42 -5.13
N LEU A 143 -4.67 8.99 -6.29
CA LEU A 143 -3.77 9.88 -7.02
C LEU A 143 -3.38 11.13 -6.21
N LYS A 144 -4.29 11.66 -5.38
CA LYS A 144 -3.97 12.76 -4.44
C LYS A 144 -2.93 12.36 -3.40
N VAL A 145 -2.93 11.10 -2.97
CA VAL A 145 -1.89 10.57 -2.07
C VAL A 145 -0.55 10.54 -2.78
N VAL A 146 -0.52 10.06 -4.04
CA VAL A 146 0.71 9.99 -4.85
C VAL A 146 1.29 11.39 -5.10
N SER A 147 0.44 12.37 -5.43
CA SER A 147 0.86 13.75 -5.70
C SER A 147 1.32 14.52 -4.45
N SER A 148 1.03 14.04 -3.25
CA SER A 148 1.32 14.78 -2.02
C SER A 148 2.82 14.80 -1.70
N SER A 149 3.42 16.00 -1.75
CA SER A 149 4.78 16.25 -1.27
C SER A 149 4.94 16.11 0.25
N ALA A 150 3.83 16.11 1.00
CA ALA A 150 3.81 15.92 2.45
C ALA A 150 4.08 14.48 2.89
N ALA A 151 4.07 13.53 1.95
CA ALA A 151 4.28 12.11 2.20
C ALA A 151 5.77 11.74 2.40
N ARG A 152 6.39 12.29 3.45
CA ARG A 152 7.70 11.87 3.97
C ARG A 152 7.51 11.11 5.28
N GLY A 153 8.43 10.21 5.63
CA GLY A 153 8.29 9.34 6.81
C GLY A 153 7.12 8.36 6.66
N GLU A 154 6.20 8.32 7.61
CA GLU A 154 5.02 7.43 7.58
C GLU A 154 4.12 7.67 6.36
N GLY A 155 4.04 8.90 5.86
CA GLY A 155 3.28 9.23 4.64
C GLY A 155 3.79 8.53 3.37
N LEU A 156 5.09 8.21 3.30
CA LEU A 156 5.69 7.48 2.17
C LEU A 156 5.11 6.05 2.06
N THR A 157 4.78 5.44 3.21
CA THR A 157 4.14 4.11 3.23
C THR A 157 2.77 4.14 2.57
N PHE A 158 2.03 5.24 2.67
CA PHE A 158 0.74 5.39 1.99
C PHE A 158 0.89 5.67 0.50
N VAL A 159 1.94 6.38 0.08
CA VAL A 159 2.25 6.58 -1.34
C VAL A 159 2.54 5.24 -2.01
N THR A 160 3.41 4.41 -1.45
CA THR A 160 3.75 3.10 -2.04
C THR A 160 2.53 2.19 -2.11
N ARG A 161 1.69 2.20 -1.07
CA ARG A 161 0.40 1.48 -1.06
C ARG A 161 -0.57 2.00 -2.12
N ALA A 162 -0.73 3.32 -2.26
CA ALA A 162 -1.59 3.93 -3.26
C ALA A 162 -1.15 3.56 -4.68
N VAL A 163 0.15 3.66 -4.97
CA VAL A 163 0.73 3.23 -6.25
C VAL A 163 0.39 1.78 -6.54
N ARG A 164 0.58 0.88 -5.57
CA ARG A 164 0.29 -0.55 -5.74
C ARG A 164 -1.20 -0.82 -6.00
N ILE A 165 -2.11 -0.09 -5.33
CA ILE A 165 -3.55 -0.23 -5.57
C ILE A 165 -3.89 0.26 -6.99
N ILE A 166 -3.42 1.45 -7.36
CA ILE A 166 -3.64 2.03 -8.69
C ILE A 166 -3.13 1.06 -9.76
N GLU A 167 -1.93 0.51 -9.61
CA GLU A 167 -1.38 -0.49 -10.54
C GLU A 167 -2.32 -1.68 -10.76
N MET A 168 -2.94 -2.22 -9.71
CA MET A 168 -3.89 -3.33 -9.83
C MET A 168 -5.20 -2.91 -10.55
N THR A 169 -5.54 -1.62 -10.54
CA THR A 169 -6.73 -1.10 -11.26
C THR A 169 -6.48 -0.78 -12.73
N LEU A 170 -5.21 -0.75 -13.19
CA LEU A 170 -4.88 -0.41 -14.57
C LEU A 170 -5.14 -1.59 -15.52
N THR A 171 -6.39 -1.73 -15.93
CA THR A 171 -6.78 -2.60 -17.05
C THR A 171 -6.76 -1.82 -18.37
N PRO A 172 -6.77 -2.47 -19.54
CA PRO A 172 -6.88 -1.77 -20.83
C PRO A 172 -8.08 -0.81 -20.90
N THR A 173 -9.21 -1.16 -20.28
CA THR A 173 -10.42 -0.33 -20.24
C THR A 173 -10.28 0.86 -19.28
N ASP A 174 -9.59 0.69 -18.16
CA ASP A 174 -9.39 1.74 -17.15
C ASP A 174 -8.25 2.71 -17.49
N SER A 175 -7.41 2.36 -18.47
CA SER A 175 -6.27 3.17 -18.91
C SER A 175 -6.66 4.56 -19.41
N MET A 176 -7.84 4.72 -20.03
CA MET A 176 -8.35 6.01 -20.49
C MET A 176 -8.79 6.90 -19.31
N THR A 177 -9.47 6.32 -18.33
CA THR A 177 -9.88 7.04 -17.10
C THR A 177 -8.63 7.52 -16.35
N PHE A 178 -7.63 6.67 -16.21
CA PHE A 178 -6.35 7.05 -15.59
C PHE A 178 -5.65 8.19 -16.32
N GLN A 179 -5.66 8.19 -17.66
CA GLN A 179 -5.11 9.30 -18.45
C GLN A 179 -5.89 10.60 -18.25
N ASN A 180 -7.22 10.55 -18.23
CA ASN A 180 -8.09 11.72 -17.99
C ASN A 180 -7.86 12.34 -16.60
N LEU A 181 -7.43 11.54 -15.63
CA LEU A 181 -7.04 12.01 -14.28
C LEU A 181 -5.60 12.55 -14.22
N ASN A 182 -4.93 12.77 -15.36
CA ASN A 182 -3.51 13.14 -15.43
C ASN A 182 -2.60 12.15 -14.67
N GLY A 183 -2.96 10.87 -14.63
CA GLY A 183 -2.27 9.86 -13.83
C GLY A 183 -0.79 9.73 -14.19
N ILE A 184 -0.46 9.69 -15.49
CA ILE A 184 0.93 9.61 -15.96
C ILE A 184 1.74 10.84 -15.51
N GLN A 185 1.19 12.05 -15.67
CA GLN A 185 1.87 13.28 -15.27
C GLN A 185 2.08 13.35 -13.76
N THR A 186 1.10 12.88 -12.97
CA THR A 186 1.21 12.78 -11.51
C THR A 186 2.39 11.90 -11.10
N PHE A 187 2.56 10.74 -11.74
CA PHE A 187 3.67 9.83 -11.45
C PHE A 187 5.03 10.40 -11.90
N ILE A 188 5.09 11.06 -13.06
CA ILE A 188 6.32 11.70 -13.55
C ILE A 188 6.76 12.84 -12.61
N HIS A 189 5.81 13.69 -12.19
CA HIS A 189 6.09 14.77 -11.25
C HIS A 189 6.60 14.22 -9.93
N ARG A 190 5.92 13.21 -9.38
CA ARG A 190 6.32 12.56 -8.13
C ARG A 190 7.73 11.97 -8.22
N LEU A 191 8.05 11.27 -9.30
CA LEU A 191 9.39 10.70 -9.52
C LEU A 191 10.44 11.81 -9.61
N SER A 192 10.14 12.90 -10.32
CA SER A 192 11.05 14.05 -10.44
C SER A 192 11.34 14.68 -9.08
N ASP A 193 10.30 14.89 -8.25
CA ASP A 193 10.43 15.42 -6.90
C ASP A 193 11.31 14.53 -6.00
N GLU A 194 11.14 13.21 -6.08
CA GLU A 194 11.93 12.25 -5.31
C GLU A 194 13.39 12.21 -5.76
N ILE A 195 13.65 12.26 -7.07
CA ILE A 195 15.01 12.35 -7.62
C ILE A 195 15.69 13.64 -7.14
N ASP A 196 15.02 14.79 -7.20
CA ASP A 196 15.57 16.07 -6.76
C ASP A 196 15.77 16.13 -5.25
N HIS A 197 14.95 15.43 -4.48
CA HIS A 197 15.20 15.22 -3.06
C HIS A 197 16.47 14.41 -2.82
N CYS A 198 16.64 13.26 -3.48
CA CYS A 198 17.84 12.43 -3.38
C CYS A 198 19.10 13.20 -3.74
N ARG A 199 19.08 13.98 -4.83
CA ARG A 199 20.20 14.85 -5.23
C ARG A 199 20.58 15.86 -4.16
N ARG A 200 19.61 16.46 -3.48
CA ARG A 200 19.86 17.42 -2.38
C ARG A 200 20.47 16.76 -1.15
N VAL A 201 20.02 15.56 -0.79
CA VAL A 201 20.53 14.81 0.37
C VAL A 201 21.93 14.26 0.10
N LEU A 202 22.17 13.69 -1.09
CA LEU A 202 23.45 13.10 -1.49
C LEU A 202 24.47 14.13 -2.00
N GLY A 203 24.03 15.35 -2.31
CA GLY A 203 24.88 16.47 -2.72
C GLY A 203 25.64 17.13 -1.55
N GLN A 204 25.39 16.71 -0.31
CA GLN A 204 26.32 16.93 0.80
C GLN A 204 27.40 15.84 0.72
N PRO A 205 28.70 16.19 0.79
CA PRO A 205 29.76 15.19 0.72
C PRO A 205 29.54 14.18 1.85
N LEU A 206 29.47 12.90 1.51
CA LEU A 206 29.78 11.84 2.47
C LEU A 206 31.18 12.18 2.98
N SER A 207 31.26 12.74 4.19
CA SER A 207 32.53 13.09 4.81
C SER A 207 33.43 11.87 4.71
N SER A 208 34.54 12.05 4.00
CA SER A 208 35.66 11.15 3.93
C SER A 208 36.00 10.68 5.34
N SER A 209 35.71 9.42 5.65
CA SER A 209 36.36 8.77 6.77
C SER A 209 37.83 8.70 6.42
N ASP A 210 38.60 9.45 7.19
CA ASP A 210 40.03 9.53 7.18
C ASP A 210 40.68 8.14 7.12
N ASP A 211 41.53 7.94 6.12
CA ASP A 211 42.75 7.15 6.28
C ASP A 211 43.90 7.96 5.67
N SER A 212 44.29 9.00 6.41
CA SER A 212 45.57 9.66 6.24
C SER A 212 46.56 9.07 7.26
N SER A 213 47.25 8.00 6.88
CA SER A 213 48.48 7.56 7.55
C SER A 213 49.63 7.35 6.56
N ILE A 214 50.33 8.46 6.29
CA ILE A 214 51.78 8.64 6.53
C ILE A 214 52.82 7.79 5.73
N HIS A 215 53.65 8.53 4.95
CA HIS A 215 55.07 8.32 4.52
C HIS A 215 55.44 7.12 3.60
N ALA A 216 56.32 7.18 2.57
CA ALA A 216 57.32 8.15 2.08
C ALA A 216 57.72 7.81 0.59
N PRO A 217 58.56 8.61 -0.11
CA PRO A 217 58.79 8.54 -1.57
C PRO A 217 60.14 7.93 -2.02
N GLY A 218 60.20 7.48 -3.29
CA GLY A 218 61.41 7.07 -4.05
C GLY A 218 61.40 5.57 -4.42
N THR A 219 61.83 5.05 -5.57
CA THR A 219 62.64 5.52 -6.72
C THR A 219 62.50 4.53 -7.89
N SER A 220 62.53 5.04 -9.12
CA SER A 220 63.09 4.53 -10.39
C SER A 220 63.12 3.04 -10.81
N SER A 221 62.67 2.86 -12.07
CA SER A 221 63.24 2.01 -13.16
C SER A 221 62.79 0.55 -13.35
N SER A 222 62.04 0.37 -14.44
CA SER A 222 62.26 -0.55 -15.57
C SER A 222 62.04 -2.07 -15.45
N ASN A 223 61.12 -2.53 -16.33
CA ASN A 223 61.22 -3.67 -17.26
C ASN A 223 60.68 -5.08 -16.92
N VAL A 224 59.73 -5.48 -17.80
CA VAL A 224 59.59 -6.79 -18.50
C VAL A 224 58.60 -7.84 -17.95
N LEU A 225 57.50 -7.98 -18.73
CA LEU A 225 56.74 -9.17 -19.16
C LEU A 225 56.64 -10.41 -18.25
N GLN A 226 55.39 -10.74 -17.86
CA GLN A 226 54.86 -12.10 -18.06
C GLN A 226 53.32 -12.12 -18.12
N GLN A 227 52.77 -12.77 -19.14
CA GLN A 227 51.35 -13.05 -19.36
C GLN A 227 50.77 -13.98 -18.27
N SER A 228 49.49 -13.80 -17.90
CA SER A 228 48.44 -14.80 -18.17
C SER A 228 47.05 -14.29 -17.76
N ASN A 229 46.04 -14.69 -18.55
CA ASN A 229 44.61 -14.42 -18.39
C ASN A 229 44.05 -15.01 -17.08
N ASP A 230 43.05 -14.36 -16.48
CA ASP A 230 41.68 -14.90 -16.41
C ASP A 230 40.71 -14.07 -15.54
N ALA A 231 39.47 -14.03 -16.05
CA ALA A 231 38.20 -13.88 -15.34
C ALA A 231 37.81 -12.50 -14.74
N LEU A 232 37.00 -11.78 -15.53
CA LEU A 232 35.90 -10.94 -15.08
C LEU A 232 35.11 -11.62 -13.94
N LYS A 233 35.10 -11.03 -12.75
CA LYS A 233 34.00 -11.20 -11.77
C LYS A 233 33.72 -9.84 -11.12
N GLY A 234 32.81 -9.09 -11.75
CA GLY A 234 32.13 -7.97 -11.09
C GLY A 234 31.33 -8.52 -9.91
N LYS A 235 31.59 -7.99 -8.71
CA LYS A 235 30.74 -8.22 -7.53
C LYS A 235 29.43 -7.44 -7.71
N PRO A 236 28.25 -8.06 -7.55
CA PRO A 236 27.01 -7.30 -7.42
C PRO A 236 26.92 -6.71 -6.01
N LEU A 237 26.53 -5.44 -5.91
CA LEU A 237 26.10 -4.80 -4.66
C LEU A 237 24.81 -5.49 -4.16
N PRO A 238 24.65 -5.72 -2.85
CA PRO A 238 23.43 -6.29 -2.30
C PRO A 238 22.39 -5.19 -2.09
N PHE A 239 21.46 -5.00 -3.02
CA PHE A 239 20.18 -4.37 -2.70
C PHE A 239 19.26 -5.45 -2.16
N ALA A 240 19.23 -5.57 -0.83
CA ALA A 240 18.22 -6.34 -0.12
C ALA A 240 16.87 -5.63 -0.25
N ILE A 241 16.07 -6.02 -1.25
CA ILE A 241 14.63 -5.77 -1.23
C ILE A 241 14.06 -6.78 -0.24
N SER A 242 13.92 -6.37 1.02
CA SER A 242 13.16 -7.14 2.00
C SER A 242 11.71 -7.16 1.53
N SER A 243 11.27 -8.32 1.06
CA SER A 243 9.86 -8.62 0.85
C SER A 243 9.10 -8.42 2.17
N ILE A 244 8.23 -7.40 2.20
CA ILE A 244 7.20 -7.29 3.22
C ILE A 244 5.91 -7.74 2.56
N VAL A 245 5.52 -8.98 2.90
CA VAL A 245 4.17 -9.52 2.79
C VAL A 245 3.29 -8.85 3.83
#